data_AF-G9YK70-F1
#
_entry.id   AF-G9YK70-F1
#
_cell.length_a   1.000
_cell.length_b   1.000
_cell.length_c   1.000
_cell.angle_alpha   90.00
_cell.angle_beta   90.00
_cell.angle_gamma   90.00
#
_symmetry.space_group_name_H-M   'P 1'
#
loop_
_entity.id
_entity.type
_entity.pdbx_description
1 polymer ?
#
loop_
_entity_poly.entity_id
_entity_poly.type
_entity_poly.pdbx_seq_one_letter_code
_entity_poly.pdbx_strand_id
1 'polypeptide(L)'
;MGLFNLFFDTSVVLTIGGHSLSGGVVSLAVLLLKGLFSMLSVYLLIAVTGMESLCAALDRLHMPSILTTTLLLIYRYLILLLQGGERISTAYALRAPTRRGIHPGAWGPLLGQLLLRTVDRAQTVYESMQLRGFRGSFSYAHARAVEGRDILFLCLSSAYFFICRIFPVFEYIGSIFRNIT
;
A
#
# COMPACT_ATOMS: atom_id res chain seq x y z
N MET A 1 11.46 -6.15 17.50
CA MET A 1 12.93 -6.13 17.64
C MET A 1 13.54 -4.73 17.79
N GLY A 2 12.98 -3.65 17.22
CA GLY A 2 13.57 -2.30 17.34
C GLY A 2 13.41 -1.58 18.70
N LEU A 3 12.25 -1.70 19.36
CA LEU A 3 12.01 -1.05 20.67
C LEU A 3 12.85 -1.64 21.82
N PHE A 4 13.20 -2.92 21.74
CA PHE A 4 14.05 -3.59 22.73
C PHE A 4 15.53 -3.20 22.59
N ASN A 5 15.95 -2.58 21.49
CA ASN A 5 17.33 -2.11 21.30
C ASN A 5 17.68 -0.94 22.24
N LEU A 6 16.67 -0.19 22.69
CA LEU A 6 16.82 0.85 23.71
C LEU A 6 17.25 0.27 25.07
N PHE A 7 16.83 -0.97 25.37
CA PHE A 7 17.04 -1.61 26.67
C PHE A 7 18.25 -2.54 26.72
N PHE A 8 18.68 -3.09 25.58
CA PHE A 8 19.76 -4.11 25.54
C PHE A 8 21.12 -3.59 25.08
N ASP A 9 21.19 -2.49 24.33
CA ASP A 9 22.45 -1.99 23.77
C ASP A 9 22.85 -0.62 24.36
N THR A 10 23.47 -0.67 25.54
CA THR A 10 24.11 0.47 26.22
C THR A 10 25.59 0.63 25.85
N SER A 11 26.01 0.10 24.69
CA SER A 11 27.34 0.42 24.16
C SER A 11 27.37 1.91 23.78
N VAL A 12 28.26 2.67 24.45
CA VAL A 12 28.47 4.10 24.19
C VAL A 12 29.26 4.22 22.90
N VAL A 13 28.57 4.56 21.80
CA VAL A 13 29.20 4.67 20.48
C VAL A 13 29.50 6.13 20.10
N LEU A 14 28.90 7.13 20.77
CA LEU A 14 29.10 8.55 20.46
C LEU A 14 29.23 9.41 21.72
N THR A 15 30.45 9.90 22.00
CA THR A 15 30.69 11.01 22.93
C THR A 15 30.78 12.30 22.14
N ILE A 16 29.68 13.05 22.07
CA ILE A 16 29.66 14.40 21.50
C ILE A 16 29.55 15.38 22.67
N GLY A 17 30.61 16.17 22.89
CA GLY A 17 30.58 17.33 23.79
C GLY A 17 30.21 17.04 25.25
N GLY A 18 30.71 15.95 25.84
CA GLY A 18 30.53 15.65 27.28
C GLY A 18 29.20 14.97 27.67
N HIS A 19 28.31 14.71 26.71
CA HIS A 19 27.10 13.92 26.92
C HIS A 19 27.21 12.58 26.19
N SER A 20 27.23 11.48 26.95
CA SER A 20 27.29 10.12 26.41
C SER A 20 25.94 9.75 25.78
N LEU A 21 25.82 9.84 24.45
CA LEU A 21 24.64 9.35 23.75
C LEU A 21 24.74 7.81 23.62
N SER A 22 23.84 7.11 24.29
CA SER A 22 23.70 5.65 24.20
C SER A 22 23.32 5.23 22.77
N GLY A 23 23.95 4.17 22.25
CA GLY A 23 23.66 3.61 20.92
C GLY A 23 22.16 3.29 20.70
N GLY A 24 21.43 2.99 21.78
CA GLY A 24 19.98 2.79 21.74
C GLY A 24 19.17 3.99 21.23
N VAL A 25 19.56 5.23 21.56
CA VAL A 25 18.83 6.45 21.12
C VAL A 25 19.04 6.68 19.61
N VAL A 26 20.25 6.42 19.13
CA VAL A 26 20.60 6.53 17.69
C VAL A 26 19.85 5.46 16.89
N SER A 27 19.82 4.22 17.37
CA SER A 27 19.05 3.16 16.70
C SER A 27 17.55 3.47 16.65
N LEU A 28 17.00 4.06 17.72
CA LEU A 28 15.60 4.45 17.76
C LEU A 28 15.30 5.58 16.76
N ALA A 29 16.15 6.61 16.68
CA ALA A 29 16.03 7.69 15.70
C ALA A 29 16.07 7.17 14.26
N VAL A 30 17.01 6.26 13.94
CA VAL A 30 17.11 5.64 12.62
C VAL A 30 15.88 4.80 12.28
N LEU A 31 15.35 4.05 13.25
CA LEU A 31 14.14 3.25 13.05
C LEU A 31 12.92 4.13 12.77
N LEU A 32 12.76 5.22 13.53
CA LEU A 32 11.68 6.18 13.31
C LEU A 32 11.80 6.83 11.95
N LEU A 33 12.99 7.29 11.57
CA LEU A 33 13.22 7.91 10.27
C LEU A 33 12.93 6.93 9.12
N LYS A 34 13.43 5.69 9.21
CA LYS A 34 13.14 4.64 8.23
C LYS A 34 11.64 4.35 8.12
N GLY A 35 10.93 4.32 9.25
CA GLY A 35 9.47 4.15 9.29
C GLY A 35 8.75 5.29 8.58
N LEU A 36 9.10 6.54 8.89
CA LEU A 36 8.53 7.73 8.27
C LEU A 36 8.78 7.76 6.75
N PHE A 37 10.01 7.51 6.31
CA PHE A 37 10.35 7.45 4.88
C PHE A 37 9.59 6.31 4.16
N SER A 38 9.47 5.14 4.78
CA SER A 38 8.70 4.03 4.22
C SER A 38 7.22 4.39 4.07
N MET A 39 6.64 5.04 5.07
CA MET A 39 5.23 5.45 5.05
C MET A 39 4.98 6.54 4.00
N LEU A 40 5.87 7.53 3.90
CA LEU A 40 5.82 8.57 2.88
C LEU A 40 5.94 7.99 1.46
N SER A 41 6.82 7.02 1.26
CA SER A 41 6.98 6.37 -0.04
C SER A 41 5.70 5.65 -0.48
N VAL A 42 5.06 4.90 0.41
CA VAL A 42 3.79 4.23 0.10
C VAL A 42 2.67 5.25 -0.12
N TYR A 43 2.63 6.32 0.67
CA TYR A 43 1.66 7.39 0.51
C TYR A 43 1.79 8.09 -0.85
N LEU A 44 3.01 8.46 -1.26
CA LEU A 44 3.27 9.07 -2.57
C LEU A 44 2.88 8.12 -3.71
N LEU A 45 3.18 6.82 -3.58
CA LEU A 45 2.79 5.83 -4.57
C LEU A 45 1.26 5.81 -4.78
N ILE A 46 0.50 5.77 -3.68
CA ILE A 46 -0.97 5.76 -3.72
C ILE A 46 -1.52 7.10 -4.25
N ALA A 47 -0.90 8.22 -3.89
CA ALA A 47 -1.38 9.56 -4.27
C ALA A 47 -1.16 9.88 -5.76
N VAL A 48 -0.07 9.42 -6.35
CA VAL A 48 0.32 9.76 -7.73
C VAL A 48 -0.06 8.67 -8.74
N THR A 49 -0.25 7.42 -8.29
CA THR A 49 -0.48 6.27 -9.17
C THR A 49 -1.93 5.79 -9.10
N GLY A 50 -2.63 5.80 -10.23
CA GLY A 50 -3.96 5.23 -10.34
C GLY A 50 -3.95 3.69 -10.24
N MET A 51 -5.06 3.10 -9.81
CA MET A 51 -5.18 1.63 -9.73
C MET A 51 -4.97 0.97 -11.11
N GLU A 52 -5.45 1.60 -12.19
CA GLU A 52 -5.28 1.08 -13.55
C GLU A 52 -3.81 0.99 -13.96
N SER A 53 -3.01 2.01 -13.64
CA SER A 53 -1.57 2.02 -13.93
C SER A 53 -0.80 1.06 -13.03
N LEU A 54 -1.23 0.85 -11.78
CA LEU A 54 -0.68 -0.19 -10.91
C LEU A 54 -0.94 -1.59 -11.48
N CYS A 55 -2.17 -1.90 -11.89
CA CYS A 55 -2.51 -3.19 -12.51
C CYS A 55 -1.73 -3.42 -13.81
N ALA A 56 -1.60 -2.40 -14.66
CA ALA A 56 -0.81 -2.49 -15.89
C ALA A 56 0.68 -2.72 -15.61
N ALA A 57 1.23 -2.11 -14.55
CA ALA A 57 2.61 -2.35 -14.12
C ALA A 57 2.80 -3.79 -13.57
N LEU A 58 1.82 -4.32 -12.83
CA LEU A 58 1.83 -5.71 -12.37
C LEU A 58 1.77 -6.71 -13.54
N ASP A 59 0.97 -6.40 -14.57
CA ASP A 59 0.88 -7.22 -15.78
C ASP A 59 2.23 -7.29 -16.52
N ARG A 60 2.96 -6.16 -16.60
CA ARG A 60 4.34 -6.11 -17.12
C ARG A 60 5.35 -6.86 -16.26
N LEU A 61 5.07 -7.05 -14.97
CA LEU A 61 5.91 -7.82 -14.04
C LEU A 61 5.69 -9.34 -14.18
N HIS A 62 5.04 -9.80 -15.26
CA HIS A 62 4.70 -11.20 -15.52
C HIS A 62 3.72 -11.81 -14.51
N MET A 63 2.90 -11.00 -13.82
CA MET A 63 1.75 -11.56 -13.12
C MET A 63 0.73 -12.11 -14.11
N PRO A 64 0.03 -13.22 -13.79
CA PRO A 64 -1.01 -13.75 -14.65
C PRO A 64 -2.15 -12.73 -14.76
N SER A 65 -2.61 -12.49 -16.00
CA SER A 65 -3.63 -11.49 -16.34
C SER A 65 -4.96 -11.67 -15.61
N ILE A 66 -5.23 -12.88 -15.10
CA ILE A 66 -6.39 -13.17 -14.25
C ILE A 66 -6.33 -12.40 -12.92
N LEU A 67 -5.15 -12.27 -12.30
CA LEU A 67 -4.98 -11.58 -11.02
C LEU A 67 -5.11 -10.07 -11.20
N THR A 68 -4.53 -9.53 -12.27
CA THR A 68 -4.59 -8.10 -12.56
C THR A 68 -6.01 -7.67 -12.96
N THR A 69 -6.73 -8.52 -13.71
CA THR A 69 -8.16 -8.35 -14.04
C THR A 69 -9.05 -8.41 -12.82
N THR A 70 -8.90 -9.44 -11.97
CA THR A 70 -9.70 -9.58 -10.75
C THR A 70 -9.47 -8.41 -9.79
N LEU A 71 -8.22 -7.96 -9.62
CA LEU A 71 -7.88 -6.81 -8.77
C LEU A 71 -8.52 -5.51 -9.29
N LEU A 72 -8.47 -5.27 -10.60
CA LEU A 72 -9.13 -4.12 -11.23
C LEU A 72 -10.65 -4.14 -11.00
N LEU A 73 -11.28 -5.31 -11.18
CA LEU A 73 -12.71 -5.48 -10.92
C LEU A 73 -13.02 -5.24 -9.44
N ILE A 74 -12.27 -5.83 -8.51
CA ILE A 74 -12.45 -5.62 -7.07
C ILE A 74 -12.44 -4.12 -6.75
N TYR A 75 -11.46 -3.36 -7.26
CA TYR A 75 -11.39 -1.91 -7.06
C TYR A 75 -12.63 -1.18 -7.60
N ARG A 76 -13.03 -1.48 -8.84
CA ARG A 76 -14.21 -0.85 -9.46
C ARG A 76 -15.52 -1.21 -8.74
N TYR A 77 -15.64 -2.45 -8.27
CA TYR A 77 -16.83 -2.94 -7.56
C TYR A 77 -16.86 -2.53 -6.10
N LEU A 78 -15.72 -2.24 -5.47
CA LEU A 78 -15.65 -1.77 -4.09
C LEU A 78 -16.52 -0.52 -3.90
N ILE A 79 -16.34 0.48 -4.76
CA ILE A 79 -17.12 1.74 -4.70
C ILE A 79 -18.62 1.46 -4.88
N LEU A 80 -18.98 0.60 -5.85
CA LEU A 80 -20.37 0.21 -6.08
C LEU A 80 -20.98 -0.53 -4.88
N LEU A 81 -20.20 -1.36 -4.21
CA LEU A 81 -20.61 -2.13 -3.04
C LEU A 81 -20.79 -1.23 -1.82
N LEU A 82 -19.89 -0.26 -1.61
CA LEU A 82 -20.05 0.78 -0.57
C LEU A 82 -21.35 1.58 -0.80
N GLN A 83 -21.60 2.03 -2.03
CA GLN A 83 -22.85 2.74 -2.35
C GLN A 83 -24.08 1.86 -2.13
N GLY A 84 -24.00 0.57 -2.43
CA GLY A 84 -25.07 -0.40 -2.14
C GLY A 84 -25.32 -0.54 -0.63
N GLY A 85 -24.23 -0.62 0.15
CA GLY A 85 -24.28 -0.66 1.61
C GLY A 85 -24.93 0.58 2.21
N GLU A 86 -24.52 1.77 1.77
CA GLU A 86 -25.10 3.06 2.21
C GLU A 86 -26.59 3.18 1.90
N ARG A 87 -27.05 2.66 0.74
CA ARG A 87 -28.48 2.64 0.40
C ARG A 87 -29.27 1.71 1.32
N ILE A 88 -28.70 0.55 1.62
CA ILE A 88 -29.32 -0.44 2.51
C ILE A 88 -29.37 0.09 3.95
N SER A 89 -28.29 0.71 4.43
CA SER A 89 -28.22 1.32 5.76
C SER A 89 -29.20 2.48 5.90
N THR A 90 -29.30 3.34 4.89
CA THR A 90 -30.26 4.46 4.86
C THR A 90 -31.70 3.96 4.87
N ALA A 91 -32.03 2.97 4.04
CA ALA A 91 -33.37 2.37 4.03
C ALA A 91 -33.73 1.70 5.36
N TYR A 92 -32.75 1.10 6.04
CA TYR A 92 -32.94 0.54 7.38
C TYR A 92 -33.21 1.63 8.42
N ALA A 93 -32.45 2.73 8.39
CA ALA A 93 -32.64 3.86 9.31
C ALA A 93 -34.04 4.49 9.18
N LEU A 94 -34.58 4.57 7.96
CA LEU A 94 -35.95 5.07 7.72
C LEU A 94 -37.03 4.12 8.26
N ARG A 95 -36.78 2.81 8.32
CA ARG A 95 -37.74 1.81 8.84
C ARG A 95 -37.72 1.71 10.36
N ALA A 96 -36.64 2.09 11.03
CA ALA A 96 -36.49 2.01 12.49
C ALA A 96 -35.93 3.33 13.08
N PRO A 97 -36.69 4.44 13.03
CA PRO A 97 -36.19 5.78 13.38
C PRO A 97 -35.80 5.94 14.85
N THR A 98 -36.32 5.11 15.75
CA THR A 98 -36.10 5.22 17.22
C THR A 98 -34.81 4.56 17.71
N ARG A 99 -34.05 3.86 16.84
CA ARG A 99 -32.85 3.11 17.24
C ARG A 99 -31.61 3.73 16.59
N ARG A 100 -30.61 4.09 17.41
CA ARG A 100 -29.30 4.51 16.91
C ARG A 100 -28.51 3.27 16.45
N GLY A 101 -28.28 3.17 15.15
CA GLY A 101 -27.45 2.11 14.55
C GLY A 101 -28.23 0.86 14.14
N ILE A 102 -27.54 -0.01 13.39
CA ILE A 102 -28.10 -1.27 12.89
C ILE A 102 -28.05 -2.30 14.01
N HIS A 103 -29.20 -2.90 14.34
CA HIS A 103 -29.25 -4.00 15.32
C HIS A 103 -28.36 -5.16 14.89
N PRO A 104 -27.57 -5.77 15.79
CA PRO A 104 -26.68 -6.89 15.44
C PRO A 104 -27.45 -8.09 14.86
N GLY A 105 -28.71 -8.30 15.24
CA GLY A 105 -29.59 -9.31 14.64
C GLY A 105 -30.00 -9.01 13.18
N ALA A 106 -29.88 -7.77 12.72
CA ALA A 106 -30.17 -7.37 11.34
C ALA A 106 -28.93 -7.42 10.43
N TRP A 107 -27.72 -7.60 10.97
CA TRP A 107 -26.49 -7.63 10.16
C TRP A 107 -26.49 -8.80 9.18
N GLY A 108 -26.91 -9.99 9.62
CA GLY A 108 -27.01 -11.18 8.79
C GLY A 108 -27.94 -10.97 7.57
N PRO A 109 -29.21 -10.58 7.78
CA PRO A 109 -30.13 -10.30 6.69
C PRO A 109 -29.65 -9.19 5.74
N LEU A 110 -29.04 -8.11 6.25
CA LEU A 110 -28.57 -7.01 5.42
C LEU A 110 -27.34 -7.41 4.57
N LEU A 111 -26.39 -8.13 5.16
CA LEU A 111 -25.25 -8.69 4.44
C LEU A 111 -25.69 -9.73 3.41
N GLY A 112 -26.64 -10.60 3.75
CA GLY A 112 -27.19 -11.58 2.82
C GLY A 112 -27.86 -10.94 1.62
N GLN A 113 -28.67 -9.89 1.84
CA GLN A 113 -29.27 -9.11 0.74
C GLN A 113 -28.23 -8.40 -0.12
N LEU A 114 -27.18 -7.85 0.50
CA LEU A 114 -26.08 -7.22 -0.24
C LEU A 114 -25.35 -8.26 -1.11
N LEU A 115 -25.04 -9.43 -0.55
CA LEU A 115 -24.36 -10.52 -1.25
C LEU A 115 -25.17 -11.05 -2.43
N LEU A 116 -26.45 -11.35 -2.24
CA LEU A 116 -27.31 -11.83 -3.33
C LEU A 116 -27.35 -10.82 -4.48
N ARG A 117 -27.52 -9.53 -4.17
CA ARG A 117 -27.52 -8.47 -5.19
C ARG A 117 -26.17 -8.31 -5.90
N THR A 118 -25.05 -8.50 -5.19
CA THR A 118 -23.73 -8.36 -5.82
C THR A 118 -23.41 -9.57 -6.70
N VAL A 119 -23.87 -10.77 -6.34
CA VAL A 119 -23.75 -11.98 -7.18
C VAL A 119 -24.56 -11.84 -8.47
N ASP A 120 -25.84 -11.46 -8.38
CA ASP A 120 -26.69 -11.24 -9.56
C ASP A 120 -26.09 -10.19 -10.51
N ARG A 121 -25.56 -9.11 -9.92
CA ARG A 121 -24.89 -8.05 -10.67
C ARG A 121 -23.58 -8.53 -11.31
N ALA A 122 -22.79 -9.34 -10.61
CA ALA A 122 -21.55 -9.90 -11.15
C ALA A 122 -21.84 -10.80 -12.36
N GLN A 123 -22.90 -11.62 -12.30
CA GLN A 123 -23.32 -12.46 -13.42
C GLN A 123 -23.75 -11.61 -14.63
N THR A 124 -24.63 -10.63 -14.41
CA THR A 124 -25.09 -9.72 -15.49
C THR A 124 -23.90 -9.01 -16.17
N VAL A 125 -22.93 -8.58 -15.38
CA VAL A 125 -21.72 -7.92 -15.87
C VAL A 125 -20.87 -8.89 -16.67
N TYR A 126 -20.66 -10.10 -16.17
CA TYR A 126 -19.86 -11.11 -16.84
C TYR A 126 -20.48 -11.52 -18.19
N GLU A 127 -21.79 -11.71 -18.24
CA GLU A 127 -22.53 -11.94 -19.49
C GLU A 127 -22.34 -10.77 -20.47
N SER A 128 -22.46 -9.52 -19.98
CA SER A 128 -22.20 -8.34 -20.82
C SER A 128 -20.76 -8.25 -21.33
N MET A 129 -19.78 -8.73 -20.55
CA MET A 129 -18.38 -8.78 -20.95
C MET A 129 -18.17 -9.84 -22.04
N GLN A 130 -18.77 -11.01 -21.90
CA GLN A 130 -18.72 -12.06 -22.92
C GLN A 130 -19.33 -11.59 -24.25
N LEU A 131 -20.47 -10.88 -24.22
CA LEU A 131 -21.08 -10.31 -25.42
C LEU A 131 -20.20 -9.27 -26.13
N ARG A 132 -19.34 -8.56 -25.38
CA ARG A 132 -18.35 -7.62 -25.93
C ARG A 132 -17.05 -8.30 -26.40
N GLY A 133 -16.97 -9.63 -26.34
CA GLY A 133 -15.81 -10.40 -26.76
C GLY A 133 -14.72 -10.52 -25.70
N PHE A 134 -15.05 -10.48 -24.41
CA PHE A 134 -14.07 -10.69 -23.33
C PHE A 134 -13.45 -12.09 -23.39
N ARG A 135 -12.12 -12.16 -23.50
CA ARG A 135 -11.34 -13.42 -23.61
C ARG A 135 -10.57 -13.79 -22.34
N GLY A 136 -10.97 -13.28 -21.17
CA GLY A 136 -10.31 -13.59 -19.89
C GLY A 136 -9.23 -12.60 -19.45
N SER A 137 -8.90 -11.60 -20.27
CA SER A 137 -7.93 -10.55 -19.95
C SER A 137 -8.45 -9.17 -20.36
N PHE A 138 -8.27 -8.16 -19.50
CA PHE A 138 -8.46 -6.77 -19.91
C PHE A 138 -7.23 -6.26 -20.66
N SER A 139 -7.42 -5.73 -21.86
CA SER A 139 -6.39 -4.95 -22.52
C SER A 139 -6.37 -3.54 -21.91
N TYR A 140 -5.28 -3.20 -21.23
CA TYR A 140 -5.08 -1.86 -20.67
C TYR A 140 -4.93 -0.84 -21.81
N ALA A 141 -6.03 -0.18 -22.19
CA ALA A 141 -6.06 0.76 -23.31
C ALA A 141 -5.11 1.96 -23.16
N HIS A 142 -4.63 2.24 -21.94
CA HIS A 142 -3.76 3.37 -21.62
C HIS A 142 -2.47 2.97 -20.89
N ALA A 143 -1.93 1.78 -21.16
CA ALA A 143 -0.62 1.41 -20.62
C ALA A 143 0.45 2.37 -21.18
N ARG A 144 0.77 3.44 -20.44
CA ARG A 144 1.77 4.44 -20.81
C ARG A 144 3.06 3.73 -21.22
N ALA A 145 3.54 4.01 -22.43
CA ALA A 145 4.83 3.51 -22.89
C ALA A 145 5.91 3.98 -21.91
N VAL A 146 6.92 3.15 -21.67
CA VAL A 146 8.06 3.51 -20.81
C VAL A 146 8.72 4.73 -21.43
N GLU A 147 8.70 5.85 -20.72
CA GLU A 147 9.33 7.08 -21.18
C GLU A 147 10.83 7.03 -20.86
N GLY A 148 11.69 7.69 -21.64
CA GLY A 148 13.13 7.74 -21.35
C GLY A 148 13.44 8.30 -19.95
N ARG A 149 12.56 9.16 -19.42
CA ARG A 149 12.62 9.67 -18.04
C ARG A 149 12.40 8.56 -16.99
N ASP A 150 11.57 7.56 -17.28
CA ASP A 150 11.32 6.44 -16.35
C ASP A 150 12.56 5.55 -16.23
N ILE A 151 13.25 5.31 -17.36
CA ILE A 151 14.51 4.56 -17.40
C ILE A 151 15.61 5.33 -16.68
N LEU A 152 15.72 6.64 -16.92
CA LEU A 152 16.69 7.50 -16.25
C LEU A 152 16.45 7.52 -14.74
N PHE A 153 15.19 7.64 -14.31
CA PHE A 153 14.82 7.58 -12.90
C PHE A 153 15.15 6.21 -12.28
N LEU A 154 14.87 5.10 -12.98
CA LEU A 154 15.20 3.75 -12.54
C LEU A 154 16.71 3.55 -12.38
N CYS A 155 17.50 3.97 -13.37
CA CYS A 155 18.96 3.89 -13.32
C CYS A 155 19.54 4.76 -12.20
N LEU A 156 19.07 6.00 -12.04
CA LEU A 156 19.55 6.91 -11.00
C LEU A 156 19.19 6.39 -9.61
N SER A 157 17.97 5.90 -9.41
CA SER A 157 17.53 5.30 -8.15
C SER A 157 18.30 4.01 -7.83
N SER A 158 18.48 3.13 -8.80
CA SER A 158 19.27 1.89 -8.63
C SER A 158 20.73 2.19 -8.30
N ALA A 159 21.35 3.15 -8.99
CA ALA A 159 22.69 3.61 -8.69
C ALA A 159 22.79 4.20 -7.29
N TYR A 160 21.83 5.03 -6.87
CA TYR A 160 21.76 5.56 -5.51
C TYR A 160 21.69 4.44 -4.46
N PHE A 161 20.82 3.45 -4.65
CA PHE A 161 20.74 2.30 -3.73
C PHE A 161 22.02 1.47 -3.72
N PHE A 162 22.65 1.24 -4.87
CA PHE A 162 23.92 0.51 -4.97
C PHE A 162 25.05 1.26 -4.25
N ILE A 163 25.14 2.58 -4.44
CA ILE A 163 26.13 3.43 -3.77
C ILE A 163 25.89 3.39 -2.25
N CYS A 164 24.66 3.60 -1.78
CA CYS A 164 24.33 3.50 -0.35
C CYS A 164 24.50 2.07 0.23
N ARG A 165 24.45 1.02 -0.60
CA ARG A 165 24.74 -0.36 -0.18
C ARG A 165 26.23 -0.62 -0.03
N ILE A 166 27.04 -0.06 -0.93
CA ILE A 166 28.50 -0.24 -0.99
C ILE A 166 29.22 0.62 0.04
N PHE A 167 28.70 1.81 0.32
CA PHE A 167 29.15 2.62 1.44
C PHE A 167 28.33 2.22 2.67
N PRO A 168 28.83 1.36 3.59
CA PRO A 168 28.27 1.26 4.93
C PRO A 168 28.50 2.61 5.62
N VAL A 169 27.62 3.58 5.34
CA VAL A 169 27.69 4.96 5.86
C VAL A 169 27.82 4.94 7.38
N PHE A 170 27.24 3.92 8.04
CA PHE A 170 27.36 3.68 9.47
C PHE A 170 28.76 3.25 9.94
N GLU A 171 29.51 2.44 9.17
CA GLU A 171 30.90 2.10 9.54
C GLU A 171 31.84 3.28 9.32
N TYR A 172 31.64 4.06 8.25
CA TYR A 172 32.49 5.22 7.96
C TYR A 172 32.29 6.37 8.96
N ILE A 173 31.04 6.61 9.39
CA ILE A 173 30.73 7.53 10.48
C ILE A 173 31.30 7.02 11.81
N GLY A 174 31.23 5.71 12.05
CA GLY A 174 31.84 5.07 13.23
C GLY A 174 33.37 5.18 13.26
N SER A 175 34.05 5.07 12.13
CA SER A 175 35.51 5.20 12.04
C SER A 175 36.01 6.64 12.18
N ILE A 176 35.27 7.61 11.64
CA ILE A 176 35.59 9.04 11.81
C ILE A 176 35.45 9.44 13.29
N PHE A 177 34.43 8.95 13.99
CA PHE A 177 34.26 9.23 15.42
C PHE A 177 35.29 8.55 16.32
N ARG A 178 35.71 7.32 15.98
CA ARG A 178 36.75 6.59 16.73
C ARG A 178 38.15 7.22 16.60
N ASN A 179 38.42 7.93 15.50
CA ASN A 179 39.73 8.56 15.26
C ASN A 179 39.88 9.96 15.88
N ILE A 180 38.83 10.46 16.57
CA ILE A 180 38.79 11.78 17.23
C ILE A 180 38.83 11.64 18.78
N THR A 181 38.88 10.42 19.32
CA THR A 181 39.16 10.12 20.74
C THR A 181 40.53 9.48 20.88
#